data_AF-A0A2D9DMF0-F1
#
_entry.id   AF-A0A2D9DMF0-F1
#
_cell.length_a   1.000
_cell.length_b   1.000
_cell.length_c   1.000
_cell.angle_alpha   90.00
_cell.angle_beta   90.00
_cell.angle_gamma   90.00
#
_symmetry.space_group_name_H-M   'P 1'
#
loop_
_entity.id
_entity.type
_entity.pdbx_description
1 polymer ?
#
loop_
_entity_poly.entity_id
_entity_poly.type
_entity_poly.pdbx_seq_one_letter_code
_entity_poly.pdbx_strand_id
1 'polypeptide(L)'
;MAKESILVILFLIPIFTFGQKYRLENEQILFEFKTQNNKRLTIAKDKSDKYLVYRYGTENKIEFEYPNEKLNSWKKFKFSNYLRGGGKANEGMDLSYLYFQVENNKYVVYAEYLAQTGKTNYGIKVINLKNDKTTTIKANHNSIIGTLSVFRDNKKIEKGEELFM
;
A
#
# COMPACT_ATOMS: atom_id res chain seq x y z
N MET A 1 68.77 -9.35 -10.74
CA MET A 1 67.66 -8.50 -11.23
C MET A 1 66.39 -8.93 -10.49
N ALA A 2 65.88 -8.05 -9.65
CA ALA A 2 64.82 -8.35 -8.68
C ALA A 2 63.46 -8.51 -9.38
N LYS A 3 62.68 -9.49 -8.93
CA LYS A 3 61.35 -9.81 -9.43
C LYS A 3 60.35 -8.92 -8.70
N GLU A 4 59.88 -7.87 -9.35
CA GLU A 4 58.87 -6.98 -8.77
C GLU A 4 57.55 -7.75 -8.60
N SER A 5 57.08 -7.83 -7.36
CA SER A 5 55.79 -8.43 -7.02
C SER A 5 54.78 -7.30 -6.85
N ILE A 6 53.82 -7.24 -7.77
CA ILE A 6 52.69 -6.30 -7.68
C ILE A 6 51.69 -6.84 -6.66
N LEU A 7 51.61 -6.17 -5.50
CA LEU A 7 50.61 -6.44 -4.48
C LEU A 7 49.30 -5.73 -4.88
N VAL A 8 48.33 -6.48 -5.41
CA VAL A 8 46.97 -5.97 -5.68
C VAL A 8 46.16 -6.04 -4.38
N ILE A 9 45.95 -4.88 -3.73
CA ILE A 9 45.06 -4.76 -2.58
C ILE A 9 43.63 -4.63 -3.10
N LEU A 10 42.84 -5.72 -2.97
CA LEU A 10 41.42 -5.76 -3.30
C LEU A 10 40.63 -5.09 -2.15
N PHE A 11 40.23 -3.83 -2.32
CA PHE A 11 39.31 -3.15 -1.40
C PHE A 11 37.92 -3.78 -1.52
N LEU A 12 37.59 -4.72 -0.63
CA LEU A 12 36.22 -5.16 -0.37
C LEU A 12 35.48 -4.03 0.32
N ILE A 13 34.95 -3.07 -0.45
CA ILE A 13 34.03 -2.07 0.09
C ILE A 13 32.73 -2.81 0.44
N PRO A 14 32.32 -2.88 1.73
CA PRO A 14 31.01 -3.39 2.06
C PRO A 14 29.98 -2.43 1.46
N ILE A 15 29.30 -2.88 0.41
CA ILE A 15 28.13 -2.17 -0.12
C ILE A 15 27.07 -2.29 0.98
N PHE A 16 27.03 -1.30 1.87
CA PHE A 16 25.90 -1.14 2.79
C PHE A 16 24.67 -0.84 1.94
N THR A 17 23.94 -1.89 1.59
CA THR A 17 22.60 -1.76 1.04
C THR A 17 21.70 -1.25 2.17
N PHE A 18 21.63 0.06 2.34
CA PHE A 18 20.57 0.69 3.12
C PHE A 18 19.25 0.41 2.38
N GLY A 19 18.64 -0.73 2.69
CA GLY A 19 17.28 -1.03 2.26
C GLY A 19 16.36 0.08 2.78
N GLN A 20 15.60 0.70 1.88
CA GLN A 20 14.63 1.70 2.29
C GLN A 20 13.60 1.05 3.23
N LYS A 21 13.38 1.67 4.40
CA LYS A 21 12.45 1.14 5.40
C LYS A 21 11.02 1.49 5.00
N TYR A 22 10.17 0.48 4.80
CA TYR A 22 8.72 0.65 4.58
C TYR A 22 7.98 1.25 5.78
N ARG A 23 8.61 1.20 6.96
CA ARG A 23 8.13 1.79 8.20
C ARG A 23 9.29 2.52 8.89
N LEU A 24 9.14 3.82 9.08
CA LEU A 24 10.03 4.63 9.91
C LEU A 24 9.74 4.39 11.40
N GLU A 25 10.68 4.73 12.29
CA GLU A 25 10.54 4.45 13.72
C GLU A 25 9.38 5.21 14.39
N ASN A 26 9.04 6.39 13.86
CA ASN A 26 7.89 7.18 14.28
C ASN A 26 6.57 6.72 13.64
N GLU A 27 6.58 5.71 12.78
CA GLU A 27 5.39 5.26 12.07
C GLU A 27 4.76 4.00 12.70
N GLN A 28 3.45 3.88 12.53
CA GLN A 28 2.64 2.71 12.83
C GLN A 28 2.00 2.22 11.53
N ILE A 29 2.11 0.92 11.26
CA ILE A 29 1.44 0.28 10.12
C ILE A 29 -0.06 0.18 10.44
N LEU A 30 -0.89 0.62 9.50
CA LEU A 30 -2.34 0.49 9.53
C LEU A 30 -2.83 -0.69 8.69
N PHE A 31 -2.21 -0.87 7.53
CA PHE A 31 -2.52 -1.95 6.61
C PHE A 31 -1.29 -2.30 5.77
N GLU A 32 -0.95 -3.57 5.66
CA GLU A 32 0.20 -4.03 4.87
C GLU A 32 -0.09 -5.40 4.26
N PHE A 33 0.49 -5.66 3.08
CA PHE A 33 0.55 -6.99 2.49
C PHE A 33 1.68 -7.14 1.47
N LYS A 34 2.02 -8.39 1.14
CA LYS A 34 2.77 -8.74 -0.07
C LYS A 34 1.82 -9.05 -1.22
N THR A 35 2.16 -8.66 -2.44
CA THR A 35 1.46 -9.05 -3.67
C THR A 35 1.83 -10.47 -4.07
N GLN A 36 1.10 -11.04 -5.01
CA GLN A 36 1.44 -12.34 -5.61
C GLN A 36 2.85 -12.35 -6.26
N ASN A 37 3.38 -11.19 -6.66
CA ASN A 37 4.72 -11.04 -7.22
C ASN A 37 5.76 -10.61 -6.17
N ASN A 38 5.50 -10.85 -4.88
CA ASN A 38 6.38 -10.55 -3.74
C ASN A 38 6.73 -9.06 -3.53
N LYS A 39 6.04 -8.13 -4.21
CA LYS A 39 6.12 -6.70 -3.88
C LYS A 39 5.34 -6.42 -2.61
N ARG A 40 5.71 -5.41 -1.84
CA ARG A 40 5.06 -5.02 -0.60
C ARG A 40 4.23 -3.76 -0.82
N LEU A 41 3.03 -3.73 -0.26
CA LEU A 41 2.24 -2.52 -0.02
C LEU A 41 2.24 -2.25 1.49
N THR A 42 2.51 -1.00 1.89
CA THR A 42 2.37 -0.55 3.28
C THR A 42 1.61 0.77 3.33
N ILE A 43 0.56 0.82 4.15
CA ILE A 43 -0.12 2.03 4.59
C ILE A 43 0.26 2.26 6.04
N ALA A 44 0.92 3.37 6.31
CA ALA A 44 1.39 3.72 7.65
C ALA A 44 1.03 5.16 8.00
N LYS A 45 0.91 5.44 9.29
CA LYS A 45 0.75 6.80 9.81
C LYS A 45 1.86 7.12 10.80
N ASP A 46 2.13 8.40 10.97
CA ASP A 46 2.88 8.87 12.13
C ASP A 46 2.14 8.48 13.43
N LYS A 47 2.89 8.09 14.46
CA LYS A 47 2.31 7.70 15.76
C LYS A 47 1.50 8.84 16.42
N SER A 48 1.82 10.10 16.12
CA SER A 48 1.07 11.29 16.57
C SER A 48 0.08 11.81 15.51
N ASP A 49 -0.27 10.99 14.51
CA ASP A 49 -1.20 11.32 13.42
C ASP A 49 -0.82 12.56 12.58
N LYS A 50 0.46 12.91 12.51
CA LYS A 50 0.96 14.04 11.71
C LYS A 50 0.78 13.81 10.20
N TYR A 51 0.94 12.58 9.75
CA TYR A 51 0.78 12.20 8.34
C TYR A 51 0.34 10.74 8.19
N LEU A 52 -0.03 10.42 6.96
CA LEU A 52 -0.43 9.12 6.40
C LEU A 52 0.39 8.93 5.12
N VAL A 53 0.92 7.74 4.90
CA VAL A 53 1.79 7.42 3.77
C VAL A 53 1.45 6.04 3.20
N TYR A 54 1.50 5.96 1.89
CA TYR A 54 1.43 4.77 1.06
C TYR A 54 2.83 4.47 0.53
N ARG A 55 3.25 3.21 0.60
CA ARG A 55 4.50 2.73 -0.03
C ARG A 55 4.27 1.43 -0.76
N TYR A 56 4.84 1.32 -1.95
CA TYR A 56 4.83 0.13 -2.77
C TYR A 56 6.19 -0.15 -3.39
N GLY A 57 6.60 -1.41 -3.45
CA GLY A 57 7.84 -1.81 -4.12
C GLY A 57 8.34 -3.19 -3.75
N THR A 58 9.63 -3.45 -3.92
CA THR A 58 10.27 -4.71 -3.51
C THR A 58 10.77 -4.65 -2.07
N GLU A 59 11.22 -5.77 -1.52
CA GLU A 59 11.81 -5.82 -0.18
C GLU A 59 12.93 -4.80 0.04
N ASN A 60 13.75 -4.54 -1.00
CA ASN A 60 14.94 -3.71 -0.88
C ASN A 60 14.75 -2.27 -1.40
N LYS A 61 13.66 -1.99 -2.11
CA LYS A 61 13.42 -0.70 -2.76
C LYS A 61 11.94 -0.34 -2.75
N ILE A 62 11.62 0.81 -2.17
CA ILE A 62 10.35 1.48 -2.41
C ILE A 62 10.39 2.01 -3.84
N GLU A 63 9.43 1.59 -4.65
CA GLU A 63 9.29 1.99 -6.05
C GLU A 63 8.30 3.14 -6.21
N PHE A 64 7.35 3.25 -5.27
CA PHE A 64 6.35 4.30 -5.27
C PHE A 64 5.98 4.66 -3.83
N GLU A 65 6.17 5.92 -3.45
CA GLU A 65 5.72 6.49 -2.19
C GLU A 65 4.71 7.60 -2.48
N TYR A 66 3.64 7.68 -1.69
CA TYR A 66 2.69 8.78 -1.78
C TYR A 66 2.17 9.17 -0.39
N PRO A 67 2.00 10.46 -0.12
CA PRO A 67 2.48 11.60 -0.91
C PRO A 67 3.98 11.84 -0.67
N ASN A 68 4.67 12.44 -1.65
CA ASN A 68 6.07 12.87 -1.48
C ASN A 68 6.20 13.92 -0.36
N GLU A 69 5.25 14.86 -0.29
CA GLU A 69 5.17 15.83 0.80
C GLU A 69 4.11 15.40 1.82
N LYS A 70 4.57 15.16 3.06
CA LYS A 70 3.77 14.61 4.16
C LYS A 70 2.88 15.65 4.86
N LEU A 71 3.11 16.94 4.65
CA LEU A 71 2.28 17.99 5.22
C LEU A 71 0.83 17.83 4.71
N ASN A 72 -0.14 17.81 5.63
CA ASN A 72 -1.57 17.61 5.34
C ASN A 72 -1.88 16.34 4.55
N SER A 73 -1.02 15.32 4.59
CA SER A 73 -1.14 14.13 3.73
C SER A 73 -2.47 13.39 3.89
N TRP A 74 -3.10 13.43 5.06
CA TRP A 74 -4.40 12.80 5.31
C TRP A 74 -5.47 13.25 4.32
N LYS A 75 -5.47 14.53 3.94
CA LYS A 75 -6.39 15.13 2.96
C LYS A 75 -6.05 14.78 1.51
N LYS A 76 -4.92 14.10 1.28
CA LYS A 76 -4.52 13.63 -0.06
C LYS A 76 -5.05 12.23 -0.36
N PHE A 77 -5.71 11.60 0.62
CA PHE A 77 -6.38 10.31 0.46
C PHE A 77 -7.88 10.48 0.69
N LYS A 78 -8.64 9.66 -0.04
CA LYS A 78 -10.07 9.48 0.18
C LYS A 78 -10.34 8.06 0.64
N PHE A 79 -11.35 7.91 1.48
CA PHE A 79 -11.81 6.61 1.95
C PHE A 79 -13.30 6.43 1.70
N SER A 80 -13.64 5.36 0.95
CA SER A 80 -15.02 4.92 0.75
C SER A 80 -15.23 3.58 1.44
N ASN A 81 -16.41 3.37 2.00
CA ASN A 81 -16.85 2.06 2.46
C ASN A 81 -18.31 1.81 2.10
N TYR A 82 -18.64 0.53 1.89
CA TYR A 82 -20.01 0.08 1.68
C TYR A 82 -20.25 -1.18 2.51
N LEU A 83 -21.25 -1.12 3.39
CA LEU A 83 -21.65 -2.22 4.24
C LEU A 83 -23.10 -2.57 3.92
N ARG A 84 -23.31 -3.79 3.43
CA ARG A 84 -24.64 -4.39 3.25
C ARG A 84 -24.72 -5.62 4.15
N GLY A 85 -25.51 -5.52 5.21
CA GLY A 85 -25.76 -6.65 6.11
C GLY A 85 -26.47 -7.80 5.40
N GLY A 86 -26.29 -9.01 5.91
CA GLY A 86 -26.93 -10.22 5.38
C GLY A 86 -25.95 -11.35 5.09
N GLY A 87 -26.48 -12.57 4.91
CA GLY A 87 -25.70 -13.73 4.51
C GLY A 87 -25.61 -13.87 3.00
N LYS A 88 -25.27 -15.09 2.53
CA LYS A 88 -25.26 -15.44 1.10
C LYS A 88 -26.57 -15.09 0.38
N ALA A 89 -27.71 -15.32 1.05
CA ALA A 89 -29.04 -15.09 0.49
C ALA A 89 -29.32 -13.61 0.15
N ASN A 90 -28.69 -12.67 0.85
CA ASN A 90 -28.86 -11.24 0.66
C ASN A 90 -27.59 -10.59 0.09
N GLU A 91 -26.67 -11.42 -0.42
CA GLU A 91 -25.37 -10.98 -0.92
C GLU A 91 -24.70 -9.98 0.03
N GLY A 92 -24.54 -10.34 1.31
CA GLY A 92 -23.88 -9.47 2.28
C GLY A 92 -22.50 -9.02 1.80
N MET A 93 -22.17 -7.75 2.00
CA MET A 93 -20.92 -7.14 1.54
C MET A 93 -20.31 -6.27 2.62
N ASP A 94 -18.98 -6.29 2.70
CA ASP A 94 -18.21 -5.28 3.41
C ASP A 94 -17.02 -4.85 2.55
N LEU A 95 -17.13 -3.65 1.98
CA LEU A 95 -16.20 -3.08 1.01
C LEU A 95 -15.51 -1.88 1.61
N SER A 96 -14.19 -1.81 1.49
CA SER A 96 -13.37 -0.70 1.99
C SER A 96 -12.31 -0.33 0.96
N TYR A 97 -12.23 0.96 0.64
CA TYR A 97 -11.36 1.51 -0.39
C TYR A 97 -10.60 2.72 0.13
N LEU A 98 -9.27 2.65 0.14
CA LEU A 98 -8.40 3.80 0.35
C LEU A 98 -7.81 4.19 -1.00
N TYR A 99 -8.02 5.43 -1.44
CA TYR A 99 -7.62 5.82 -2.79
C TYR A 99 -7.12 7.26 -2.90
N PHE A 100 -6.34 7.49 -3.95
CA PHE A 100 -5.75 8.78 -4.29
C PHE A 100 -5.44 8.82 -5.79
N GLN A 101 -5.11 10.00 -6.30
CA GLN A 101 -4.75 10.21 -7.69
C GLN A 101 -3.35 10.79 -7.81
N VAL A 102 -2.59 10.28 -8.77
CA VAL A 102 -1.32 10.87 -9.24
C VAL A 102 -1.38 10.94 -10.75
N GLU A 103 -1.25 12.15 -11.28
CA GLU A 103 -1.38 12.44 -12.71
C GLU A 103 -2.69 11.86 -13.29
N ASN A 104 -2.58 10.97 -14.28
CA ASN A 104 -3.70 10.31 -14.96
C ASN A 104 -4.03 8.93 -14.38
N ASN A 105 -3.56 8.59 -13.19
CA ASN A 105 -3.81 7.29 -12.56
C ASN A 105 -4.46 7.47 -11.20
N LYS A 106 -5.53 6.70 -10.97
CA LYS A 106 -6.14 6.52 -9.64
C LYS A 106 -5.64 5.20 -9.05
N TYR A 107 -5.16 5.26 -7.82
CA TYR A 107 -4.63 4.13 -7.07
C TYR A 107 -5.63 3.80 -5.97
N VAL A 108 -6.10 2.56 -5.94
CA VAL A 108 -7.14 2.11 -5.01
C VAL A 108 -6.64 0.88 -4.27
N VAL A 109 -6.43 1.00 -2.97
CA VAL A 109 -6.19 -0.15 -2.09
C VAL A 109 -7.55 -0.65 -1.61
N TYR A 110 -7.85 -1.92 -1.86
CA TYR A 110 -9.17 -2.49 -1.57
C TYR A 110 -9.10 -3.65 -0.57
N ALA A 111 -10.17 -3.75 0.22
CA ALA A 111 -10.56 -4.93 1.00
C ALA A 111 -12.05 -5.17 0.73
N GLU A 112 -12.38 -6.26 0.04
CA GLU A 112 -13.72 -6.54 -0.48
C GLU A 112 -14.20 -7.90 0.04
N TYR A 113 -15.01 -7.90 1.09
CA TYR A 113 -15.69 -9.08 1.59
C TYR A 113 -17.01 -9.29 0.87
N LEU A 114 -17.22 -10.50 0.37
CA LEU A 114 -18.48 -10.93 -0.25
C LEU A 114 -18.99 -12.19 0.45
N ALA A 115 -20.19 -12.14 1.02
CA ALA A 115 -20.82 -13.28 1.70
C ALA A 115 -21.01 -14.47 0.75
N GLN A 116 -21.26 -14.21 -0.54
CA GLN A 116 -21.41 -15.24 -1.58
C GLN A 116 -20.23 -16.22 -1.61
N THR A 117 -19.00 -15.68 -1.56
CA THR A 117 -17.77 -16.48 -1.54
C THR A 117 -17.28 -16.76 -0.11
N GLY A 118 -17.74 -15.99 0.88
CA GLY A 118 -17.28 -16.04 2.26
C GLY A 118 -15.83 -15.57 2.42
N LYS A 119 -15.29 -14.82 1.45
CA LYS A 119 -13.88 -14.41 1.40
C LYS A 119 -13.76 -12.90 1.25
N THR A 120 -12.68 -12.36 1.81
CA THR A 120 -12.25 -10.97 1.59
C THR A 120 -11.13 -10.95 0.57
N ASN A 121 -11.33 -10.31 -0.57
CA ASN A 121 -10.28 -10.06 -1.55
C ASN A 121 -9.51 -8.79 -1.18
N TYR A 122 -8.20 -8.80 -1.36
CA TYR A 122 -7.33 -7.65 -1.08
C TYR A 122 -6.42 -7.37 -2.26
N GLY A 123 -6.08 -6.10 -2.47
CA GLY A 123 -5.13 -5.73 -3.51
C GLY A 123 -5.11 -4.24 -3.80
N ILE A 124 -4.58 -3.93 -4.99
CA ILE A 124 -4.51 -2.59 -5.55
C ILE A 124 -5.19 -2.62 -6.92
N LYS A 125 -6.08 -1.64 -7.21
CA LYS A 125 -6.52 -1.32 -8.58
C LYS A 125 -5.79 -0.04 -9.01
N VAL A 126 -5.16 -0.07 -10.18
CA VAL A 126 -4.57 1.10 -10.84
C VAL A 126 -5.42 1.39 -12.06
N ILE A 127 -6.14 2.51 -12.02
CA ILE A 127 -7.11 2.91 -13.03
C ILE A 127 -6.53 4.07 -13.82
N ASN A 128 -6.36 3.90 -15.13
CA ASN A 128 -5.95 4.98 -16.01
C ASN A 128 -7.17 5.85 -16.36
N LEU A 129 -7.12 7.13 -15.99
CA LEU A 129 -8.23 8.07 -16.12
C LEU A 129 -8.43 8.61 -17.55
N LYS A 130 -7.56 8.27 -18.50
CA LYS A 130 -7.69 8.67 -19.91
C LYS A 130 -8.44 7.65 -20.75
N ASN A 131 -8.41 6.38 -20.37
CA ASN A 131 -8.97 5.28 -21.17
C ASN A 131 -9.70 4.21 -20.33
N ASP A 132 -9.89 4.49 -19.04
CA ASP A 132 -10.57 3.64 -18.04
C ASP A 132 -9.98 2.23 -17.88
N LYS A 133 -8.78 1.99 -18.41
CA LYS A 133 -8.10 0.70 -18.26
C LYS A 133 -7.71 0.50 -16.81
N THR A 134 -8.17 -0.61 -16.24
CA THR A 134 -7.87 -1.01 -14.87
C THR A 134 -6.86 -2.16 -14.85
N THR A 135 -5.81 -2.02 -14.05
CA THR A 135 -4.87 -3.09 -13.71
C THR A 135 -5.06 -3.49 -12.26
N THR A 136 -5.33 -4.76 -12.01
CA THR A 136 -5.51 -5.28 -10.64
C THR A 136 -4.27 -6.07 -10.19
N ILE A 137 -3.73 -5.69 -9.04
CA ILE A 137 -2.60 -6.35 -8.38
C ILE A 137 -3.15 -7.02 -7.11
N LYS A 138 -3.18 -8.35 -7.09
CA LYS A 138 -3.74 -9.12 -5.97
C LYS A 138 -2.74 -9.28 -4.83
N ALA A 139 -3.26 -9.23 -3.61
CA ALA A 139 -2.49 -9.55 -2.40
C ALA A 139 -2.29 -11.07 -2.25
N ASN A 140 -1.21 -11.45 -1.58
CA ASN A 140 -1.06 -12.75 -0.94
C ASN A 140 -1.79 -12.69 0.41
N HIS A 141 -2.89 -13.44 0.53
CA HIS A 141 -3.76 -13.43 1.71
C HIS A 141 -3.04 -13.79 3.02
N ASN A 142 -1.98 -14.58 2.97
CA ASN A 142 -1.24 -14.99 4.17
C ASN A 142 -0.31 -13.89 4.70
N SER A 143 -0.24 -12.74 4.03
CA SER A 143 0.64 -11.64 4.38
C SER A 143 -0.09 -10.38 4.85
N ILE A 144 -1.42 -10.43 4.98
CA ILE A 144 -2.21 -9.28 5.43
C ILE A 144 -1.90 -8.95 6.88
N ILE A 145 -1.59 -7.69 7.14
CA ILE A 145 -1.42 -7.10 8.47
C ILE A 145 -2.33 -5.89 8.58
N GLY A 146 -3.08 -5.78 9.68
CA GLY A 146 -3.98 -4.65 9.93
C GLY A 146 -5.28 -4.70 9.12
N THR A 147 -5.96 -3.56 8.97
CA THR A 147 -7.25 -3.47 8.28
C THR A 147 -7.50 -2.07 7.73
N LEU A 148 -8.15 -1.96 6.57
CA LEU A 148 -8.64 -0.68 6.04
C LEU A 148 -9.83 -0.12 6.83
N SER A 149 -10.50 -0.94 7.64
CA SER A 149 -11.66 -0.50 8.43
C SER A 149 -11.30 0.59 9.45
N VAL A 150 -10.02 0.76 9.79
CA VAL A 150 -9.52 1.84 10.66
C VAL A 150 -9.86 3.24 10.15
N PHE A 151 -10.20 3.39 8.86
CA PHE A 151 -10.52 4.67 8.26
C PHE A 151 -12.02 5.04 8.33
N ARG A 152 -12.92 4.10 8.68
CA ARG A 152 -14.39 4.34 8.68
C ARG A 152 -14.80 5.51 9.57
N ASP A 153 -14.24 5.57 10.77
CA ASP A 153 -14.55 6.60 11.77
C ASP A 153 -13.43 7.65 11.90
N ASN A 154 -12.46 7.64 10.99
CA ASN A 154 -11.32 8.54 11.04
C ASN A 154 -11.69 9.94 10.51
N LYS A 155 -11.68 10.95 11.38
CA LYS A 155 -12.05 12.33 11.02
C LYS A 155 -10.99 13.10 10.24
N LYS A 156 -9.75 12.57 10.12
CA LYS A 156 -8.65 13.24 9.41
C LYS A 156 -8.63 12.93 7.91
N ILE A 157 -9.16 11.77 7.52
CA ILE A 157 -9.22 11.36 6.11
C ILE A 157 -10.47 11.91 5.44
N GLU A 158 -10.36 12.25 4.15
CA GLU A 158 -11.52 12.71 3.38
C GLU A 158 -12.44 11.53 3.07
N LYS A 159 -13.75 11.73 3.22
CA LYS A 159 -14.75 10.73 2.82
C LYS A 159 -14.87 10.69 1.30
N GLY A 160 -14.83 9.48 0.76
CA GLY A 160 -15.11 9.19 -0.63
C GLY A 160 -16.52 8.65 -0.83
N GLU A 161 -17.01 8.71 -2.07
CA GLU A 161 -18.31 8.17 -2.49
C GLU A 161 -18.17 7.07 -3.53
N GLU A 162 -16.97 6.89 -4.08
CA GLU A 162 -16.71 5.94 -5.17
C GLU A 162 -16.61 4.50 -4.65
N LEU A 163 -17.28 3.58 -5.34
CA LEU A 163 -17.08 2.14 -5.21
C LEU A 163 -16.30 1.66 -6.44
N PHE A 164 -15.41 0.69 -6.23
CA PHE A 164 -14.47 0.26 -7.28
C PHE A 164 -14.65 -1.21 -7.64
N MET A 165 -15.81 -1.80 -7.36
CA MET A 165 -16.09 -3.24 -7.47
C MET A 165 -15.74 -3.78 -8.87
#